data_AF-C6VY62-F1
#
_entry.id   AF-C6VY62-F1
#
_cell.length_a   1.000
_cell.length_b   1.000
_cell.length_c   1.000
_cell.angle_alpha   90.00
_cell.angle_beta   90.00
_cell.angle_gamma   90.00
#
_symmetry.space_group_name_H-M   'P 1'
#
loop_
_entity.id
_entity.type
_entity.pdbx_description
1 polymer ?
#
loop_
_entity_poly.entity_id
_entity_poly.type
_entity_poly.pdbx_seq_one_letter_code
_entity_poly.pdbx_strand_id
1 'polypeptide(L)'
;MKKITWIVASMLLVGSLSLTSCSDKTKDSAQETVDEAKNDMDENVADAKADIKEAGQDFKAKVKEDKDELKKDIDDAIGKLDRKIEEADAKMEKAADKEKAKWRDRKKELNAEKEELQASWKKAENETAEEWDEFKANTKEKIAKVKADLND
;
A
#
# COMPACT_ATOMS: atom_id res chain seq x y z
N MET A 1 4.60 -51.24 -5.90
CA MET A 1 5.69 -50.98 -4.93
C MET A 1 5.59 -49.51 -4.52
N LYS A 2 5.04 -49.26 -3.32
CA LYS A 2 5.70 -48.60 -2.16
C LYS A 2 6.03 -47.11 -2.45
N LYS A 3 5.07 -46.20 -2.21
CA LYS A 3 4.75 -45.49 -0.95
C LYS A 3 5.84 -44.46 -0.57
N ILE A 4 5.47 -43.18 -0.49
CA ILE A 4 5.58 -42.30 0.70
C ILE A 4 4.82 -41.00 0.36
N THR A 5 3.53 -41.00 0.70
CA THR A 5 2.74 -39.83 1.04
C THR A 5 2.66 -39.83 2.57
N TRP A 6 3.27 -38.85 3.22
CA TRP A 6 3.36 -38.65 4.67
C TRP A 6 3.80 -37.18 4.82
N ILE A 7 3.16 -36.23 5.48
CA ILE A 7 2.23 -36.24 6.61
C ILE A 7 1.36 -34.97 6.53
N VAL A 8 0.03 -35.15 6.56
CA VAL A 8 -0.93 -34.18 7.08
C VAL A 8 -1.33 -34.73 8.45
N ALA A 9 -0.89 -34.11 9.55
CA ALA A 9 -1.45 -34.26 10.90
C ALA A 9 -0.54 -33.59 11.94
N SER A 10 -0.90 -32.38 12.36
CA SER A 10 -0.66 -31.89 13.73
C SER A 10 -1.62 -30.71 13.94
N MET A 11 -2.92 -30.99 14.03
CA MET A 11 -3.62 -31.34 15.27
C MET A 11 -3.51 -30.21 16.31
N LEU A 12 -4.59 -29.43 16.32
CA LEU A 12 -5.14 -28.67 17.44
C LEU A 12 -4.65 -29.20 18.81
N LEU A 13 -3.85 -28.39 19.48
CA LEU A 13 -3.79 -28.36 20.94
C LEU A 13 -4.30 -27.00 21.41
N VAL A 14 -5.63 -26.91 21.41
CA VAL A 14 -6.37 -26.12 22.39
C VAL A 14 -6.01 -26.72 23.75
N GLY A 15 -4.89 -26.24 24.31
CA GLY A 15 -4.45 -26.52 25.66
C GLY A 15 -5.37 -25.80 26.62
N SER A 16 -6.39 -26.53 27.04
CA SER A 16 -7.27 -26.26 28.15
C SER A 16 -6.61 -25.45 29.26
N LEU A 17 -7.08 -24.22 29.42
CA LEU A 17 -7.13 -23.50 30.70
C LEU A 17 -7.95 -24.33 31.69
N SER A 18 -7.31 -25.35 32.27
CA SER A 18 -7.83 -26.08 33.41
C SER A 18 -7.34 -25.39 34.67
N LEU A 19 -8.07 -24.35 35.08
CA LEU A 19 -8.08 -23.88 36.45
C LEU A 19 -8.61 -25.01 37.33
N THR A 20 -7.72 -25.73 38.01
CA THR A 20 -8.07 -26.56 39.16
C THR A 20 -7.02 -26.35 40.24
N SER A 21 -7.48 -25.58 41.23
CA SER A 21 -7.29 -25.78 42.66
C SER A 21 -5.87 -25.77 43.24
N CYS A 22 -5.70 -24.86 44.19
CA CYS A 22 -4.59 -24.75 45.12
C CYS A 22 -4.16 -26.09 45.75
N SER A 23 -2.85 -26.28 45.83
CA SER A 23 -2.19 -26.88 47.00
C SER A 23 -0.81 -26.26 47.17
N ASP A 24 -0.60 -25.65 48.34
CA ASP A 24 0.51 -24.80 48.78
C ASP A 24 1.91 -25.49 48.84
N LYS A 25 2.39 -26.15 47.78
CA LYS A 25 3.71 -26.81 47.79
C LYS A 25 4.60 -26.59 46.56
N THR A 26 4.40 -25.51 45.80
CA THR A 26 5.30 -25.17 44.67
C THR A 26 5.68 -23.69 44.71
N LYS A 27 6.15 -23.20 45.86
CA LYS A 27 6.59 -21.80 46.00
C LYS A 27 8.11 -21.61 45.96
N ASP A 28 8.90 -22.66 46.21
CA ASP A 28 10.38 -22.53 46.27
C ASP A 28 11.12 -22.95 45.00
N SER A 29 10.52 -23.68 44.05
CA SER A 29 11.21 -24.11 42.81
C SER A 29 10.83 -23.30 41.57
N ALA A 30 9.97 -22.28 41.70
CA ALA A 30 9.56 -21.40 40.61
C ALA A 30 10.33 -20.07 40.59
N GLN A 31 11.14 -19.79 41.61
CA GLN A 31 11.84 -18.51 41.72
C GLN A 31 13.15 -18.50 40.91
N GLU A 32 13.91 -19.61 40.85
CA GLU A 32 15.13 -19.67 40.04
C GLU A 32 14.85 -19.80 38.53
N THR A 33 13.83 -20.56 38.12
CA THR A 33 13.51 -20.75 36.69
C THR A 33 12.89 -19.50 36.04
N VAL A 34 12.34 -18.57 36.82
CA VAL A 34 11.72 -17.33 36.29
C VAL A 34 12.76 -16.22 36.09
N ASP A 35 13.81 -16.17 36.90
CA ASP A 35 14.86 -15.15 36.75
C ASP A 35 15.82 -15.45 35.59
N GLU A 36 16.03 -16.74 35.26
CA GLU A 36 16.84 -17.14 34.11
C GLU A 36 16.05 -17.05 32.77
N ALA A 37 14.74 -17.33 32.79
CA ALA A 37 13.87 -17.15 31.63
C ALA A 37 13.57 -15.67 31.29
N LYS A 38 13.70 -14.75 32.25
CA LYS A 38 13.55 -13.30 32.01
C LYS A 38 14.74 -12.70 31.26
N ASN A 39 15.97 -13.09 31.59
CA ASN A 39 17.16 -12.58 30.90
C ASN A 39 17.23 -13.04 29.44
N ASP A 40 16.92 -14.31 29.15
CA ASP A 40 16.88 -14.81 27.76
C ASP A 40 15.69 -14.26 26.95
N MET A 41 14.57 -13.92 27.59
CA MET A 41 13.47 -13.22 26.91
C MET A 41 13.79 -11.74 26.67
N ASP A 42 14.50 -11.05 27.57
CA ASP A 42 14.79 -9.63 27.41
C ASP A 42 15.75 -9.37 26.23
N GLU A 43 16.73 -10.23 25.97
CA GLU A 43 17.59 -10.12 24.78
C GLU A 43 16.82 -10.43 23.48
N ASN A 44 16.05 -11.54 23.44
CA ASN A 44 15.27 -11.90 22.26
C ASN A 44 14.10 -10.92 21.97
N VAL A 45 13.53 -10.28 23.00
CA VAL A 45 12.50 -9.24 22.84
C VAL A 45 13.13 -7.91 22.43
N ALA A 46 14.34 -7.59 22.89
CA ALA A 46 15.06 -6.41 22.46
C ALA A 46 15.48 -6.51 21.00
N ASP A 47 16.03 -7.66 20.57
CA ASP A 47 16.40 -7.93 19.18
C ASP A 47 15.15 -8.00 18.29
N ALA A 48 14.09 -8.70 18.71
CA ALA A 48 12.84 -8.70 17.95
C ALA A 48 12.21 -7.29 17.85
N LYS A 49 12.32 -6.45 18.90
CA LYS A 49 11.86 -5.04 18.83
C LYS A 49 12.76 -4.20 17.92
N ALA A 50 14.06 -4.45 17.91
CA ALA A 50 15.00 -3.78 17.01
C ALA A 50 14.69 -4.16 15.56
N ASP A 51 14.53 -5.45 15.27
CA ASP A 51 14.19 -5.98 13.95
C ASP A 51 12.83 -5.46 13.46
N ILE A 52 11.80 -5.43 14.32
CA ILE A 52 10.48 -4.86 13.97
C ILE A 52 10.60 -3.36 13.70
N LYS A 53 11.43 -2.64 14.47
CA LYS A 53 11.63 -1.19 14.31
C LYS A 53 12.43 -0.88 13.04
N GLU A 54 13.45 -1.66 12.73
CA GLU A 54 14.28 -1.53 11.53
C GLU A 54 13.48 -1.92 10.29
N ALA A 55 12.79 -3.06 10.30
CA ALA A 55 11.86 -3.44 9.23
C ALA A 55 10.75 -2.39 9.02
N GLY A 56 10.23 -1.80 10.11
CA GLY A 56 9.25 -0.71 10.03
C GLY A 56 9.82 0.60 9.47
N GLN A 57 11.10 0.90 9.75
CA GLN A 57 11.79 2.08 9.21
C GLN A 57 12.11 1.91 7.72
N ASP A 58 12.62 0.75 7.33
CA ASP A 58 12.90 0.41 5.92
C ASP A 58 11.61 0.37 5.09
N PHE A 59 10.55 -0.20 5.64
CA PHE A 59 9.23 -0.18 5.01
C PHE A 59 8.71 1.26 4.83
N LYS A 60 8.84 2.11 5.86
CA LYS A 60 8.41 3.52 5.79
C LYS A 60 9.25 4.32 4.78
N ALA A 61 10.55 4.06 4.70
CA ALA A 61 11.43 4.67 3.72
C ALA A 61 11.04 4.25 2.29
N LYS A 62 10.76 2.97 2.07
CA LYS A 62 10.32 2.44 0.77
C LYS A 62 8.96 2.97 0.34
N VAL A 63 7.98 3.04 1.23
CA VAL A 63 6.66 3.65 0.94
C VAL A 63 6.81 5.13 0.62
N LYS A 64 7.73 5.84 1.28
CA LYS A 64 8.00 7.24 0.97
C LYS A 64 8.61 7.41 -0.42
N GLU A 65 9.61 6.60 -0.78
CA GLU A 65 10.21 6.61 -2.12
C GLU A 65 9.17 6.29 -3.21
N ASP A 66 8.34 5.26 -2.98
CA ASP A 66 7.25 4.90 -3.88
C ASP A 66 6.20 6.02 -4.01
N LYS A 67 5.90 6.73 -2.92
CA LYS A 67 5.02 7.92 -2.93
C LYS A 67 5.62 9.01 -3.80
N ASP A 68 6.90 9.32 -3.62
CA ASP A 68 7.58 10.37 -4.38
C ASP A 68 7.65 10.03 -5.88
N GLU A 69 7.94 8.77 -6.23
CA GLU A 69 7.93 8.30 -7.62
C GLU A 69 6.53 8.41 -8.24
N LEU A 70 5.50 7.90 -7.54
CA LEU A 70 4.13 7.95 -8.05
C LEU A 70 3.62 9.39 -8.18
N LYS A 71 3.98 10.28 -7.26
CA LYS A 71 3.67 11.71 -7.36
C LYS A 71 4.23 12.31 -8.64
N LYS A 72 5.49 12.01 -8.95
CA LYS A 72 6.14 12.48 -10.18
C LYS A 72 5.44 11.97 -11.44
N ASP A 73 5.01 10.70 -11.44
CA ASP A 73 4.25 10.13 -12.55
C ASP A 73 2.88 10.81 -12.75
N ILE A 74 2.19 11.13 -11.64
CA ILE A 74 0.93 11.88 -11.66
C ILE A 74 1.16 13.30 -12.17
N ASP A 75 2.19 13.99 -11.67
CA ASP A 75 2.52 15.36 -12.10
C ASP A 75 2.87 15.40 -13.60
N ASP A 76 3.60 14.40 -14.12
CA ASP A 76 3.87 14.27 -15.56
C ASP A 76 2.57 14.03 -16.36
N ALA A 77 1.67 13.18 -15.87
CA ALA A 77 0.38 12.91 -16.51
C ALA A 77 -0.49 14.17 -16.56
N ILE A 78 -0.59 14.90 -15.44
CA ILE A 78 -1.30 16.18 -15.34
C ILE A 78 -0.69 17.21 -16.29
N GLY A 79 0.64 17.31 -16.34
CA GLY A 79 1.32 18.23 -17.26
C GLY A 79 1.04 17.93 -18.73
N LYS A 80 0.86 16.66 -19.10
CA LYS A 80 0.46 16.26 -20.45
C LYS A 80 -1.01 16.59 -20.75
N LEU A 81 -1.90 16.35 -19.78
CA LEU A 81 -3.31 16.74 -19.88
C LEU A 81 -3.44 18.26 -20.07
N ASP A 82 -2.69 19.06 -19.33
CA ASP A 82 -2.70 20.52 -19.45
C ASP A 82 -2.29 20.99 -20.84
N ARG A 83 -1.22 20.44 -21.41
CA ARG A 83 -0.82 20.76 -22.80
C ARG A 83 -1.90 20.40 -23.81
N LYS A 84 -2.59 19.27 -23.62
CA LYS A 84 -3.67 18.83 -24.52
C LYS A 84 -4.94 19.67 -24.38
N ILE A 85 -5.21 20.18 -23.19
CA ILE A 85 -6.26 21.17 -22.95
C ILE A 85 -5.92 22.49 -23.68
N GLU A 86 -4.69 22.97 -23.57
CA GLU A 86 -4.22 24.15 -24.30
C GLU A 86 -4.30 23.96 -25.83
N GLU A 87 -3.90 22.78 -26.34
CA GLU A 87 -4.06 22.43 -27.75
C GLU A 87 -5.53 22.42 -28.18
N ALA A 88 -6.42 21.87 -27.34
CA ALA A 88 -7.85 21.88 -27.61
C ALA A 88 -8.40 23.31 -27.68
N ASP A 89 -7.98 24.20 -26.77
CA ASP A 89 -8.34 25.62 -26.79
C ASP A 89 -7.85 26.31 -28.06
N ALA A 90 -6.58 26.12 -28.42
CA ALA A 90 -6.01 26.70 -29.65
C ALA A 90 -6.72 26.19 -30.92
N LYS A 91 -7.14 24.93 -30.95
CA LYS A 91 -7.93 24.37 -32.06
C LYS A 91 -9.36 24.92 -32.06
N MET A 92 -9.97 25.13 -30.89
CA MET A 92 -11.29 25.77 -30.78
C MET A 92 -11.30 27.20 -31.31
N GLU A 93 -10.24 27.98 -31.07
CA GLU A 93 -10.16 29.35 -31.59
C GLU A 93 -10.19 29.41 -33.12
N LYS A 94 -9.59 28.42 -33.78
CA LYS A 94 -9.44 28.37 -35.25
C LYS A 94 -10.52 27.55 -35.97
N ALA A 95 -11.27 26.73 -35.25
CA ALA A 95 -12.24 25.80 -35.81
C ALA A 95 -13.58 26.46 -36.16
N ALA A 96 -14.34 25.83 -37.07
CA ALA A 96 -15.76 26.17 -37.29
C ALA A 96 -16.63 25.63 -36.14
N ASP A 97 -17.84 26.18 -35.95
CA ASP A 97 -18.67 25.92 -34.76
C ASP A 97 -18.95 24.43 -34.47
N LYS A 98 -19.12 23.61 -35.51
CA LYS A 98 -19.32 22.16 -35.37
C LYS A 98 -18.09 21.44 -34.80
N GLU A 99 -16.89 21.86 -35.19
CA GLU A 99 -15.64 21.32 -34.69
C GLU A 99 -15.29 21.89 -33.31
N LYS A 100 -15.65 23.16 -33.02
CA LYS A 100 -15.56 23.73 -31.68
C LYS A 100 -16.35 22.92 -30.64
N ALA A 101 -17.52 22.39 -31.02
CA ALA A 101 -18.30 21.54 -30.12
C ALA A 101 -17.53 20.27 -29.72
N LYS A 102 -16.93 19.57 -30.69
CA LYS A 102 -16.11 18.38 -30.42
C LYS A 102 -14.91 18.70 -29.53
N TRP A 103 -14.19 19.78 -29.82
CA TRP A 103 -13.05 20.18 -29.00
C TRP A 103 -13.46 20.63 -27.60
N ARG A 104 -14.64 21.25 -27.44
CA ARG A 104 -15.19 21.60 -26.13
C ARG A 104 -15.49 20.35 -25.31
N ASP A 105 -16.04 19.32 -25.94
CA ASP A 105 -16.33 18.06 -25.26
C ASP A 105 -15.05 17.30 -24.90
N ARG A 106 -14.07 17.23 -25.82
CA ARG A 106 -12.75 16.67 -25.50
C ARG A 106 -12.04 17.44 -24.38
N LYS A 107 -12.14 18.78 -24.36
CA LYS A 107 -11.60 19.59 -23.26
C LYS A 107 -12.25 19.26 -21.92
N LYS A 108 -13.57 19.04 -21.88
CA LYS A 108 -14.25 18.65 -20.63
C LYS A 108 -13.75 17.30 -20.13
N GLU A 109 -13.60 16.33 -21.03
CA GLU A 109 -13.08 15.00 -20.71
C GLU A 109 -11.67 15.07 -20.12
N LEU A 110 -10.75 15.81 -20.79
CA LEU A 110 -9.39 16.02 -20.30
C LEU A 110 -9.34 16.71 -18.92
N ASN A 111 -10.25 17.66 -18.66
CA ASN A 111 -10.36 18.29 -17.34
C ASN A 111 -10.87 17.31 -16.27
N ALA A 112 -11.83 16.44 -16.62
CA ALA A 112 -12.33 15.42 -15.70
C ALA A 112 -11.23 14.40 -15.34
N GLU A 113 -10.45 13.93 -16.33
CA GLU A 113 -9.30 13.05 -16.10
C GLU A 113 -8.25 13.70 -15.19
N LYS A 114 -7.98 15.00 -15.40
CA LYS A 114 -7.06 15.78 -14.56
C LYS A 114 -7.56 15.87 -13.12
N GLU A 115 -8.83 16.24 -12.93
CA GLU A 115 -9.43 16.34 -11.61
C GLU A 115 -9.45 14.99 -10.88
N GLU A 116 -9.73 13.91 -11.60
CA GLU A 116 -9.72 12.56 -11.05
C GLU A 116 -8.33 12.14 -10.56
N LEU A 117 -7.28 12.38 -11.36
CA LEU A 117 -5.89 12.09 -10.96
C LEU A 117 -5.45 12.94 -9.75
N GLN A 118 -5.86 14.21 -9.70
CA GLN A 118 -5.57 15.07 -8.54
C GLN A 118 -6.32 14.61 -7.30
N ALA A 119 -7.58 14.19 -7.44
CA ALA A 119 -8.38 13.69 -6.34
C ALA A 119 -7.87 12.35 -5.82
N SER A 120 -7.44 11.44 -6.71
CA SER A 120 -6.85 10.17 -6.30
C SER A 120 -5.56 10.40 -5.53
N TRP A 121 -4.68 11.30 -5.99
CA TRP A 121 -3.46 11.64 -5.25
C TRP A 121 -3.74 12.21 -3.85
N LYS A 122 -4.71 13.13 -3.72
CA LYS A 122 -5.08 13.71 -2.42
C LYS A 122 -5.59 12.68 -1.42
N LYS A 123 -6.27 11.62 -1.91
CA LYS A 123 -6.67 10.49 -1.05
C LYS A 123 -5.44 9.71 -0.60
N ALA A 124 -4.53 9.42 -1.52
CA ALA A 124 -3.27 8.70 -1.30
C ALA A 124 -2.36 9.27 -0.21
N GLU A 125 -2.34 10.61 -0.07
CA GLU A 125 -1.56 11.28 0.98
C GLU A 125 -1.99 10.83 2.39
N ASN A 126 -3.23 10.35 2.55
CA ASN A 126 -3.81 9.91 3.82
C ASN A 126 -3.97 8.38 3.94
N GLU A 127 -3.66 7.60 2.90
CA GLU A 127 -3.85 6.14 2.88
C GLU A 127 -2.82 5.39 3.76
N THR A 128 -3.25 4.24 4.29
CA THR A 128 -2.40 3.35 5.08
C THR A 128 -1.42 2.56 4.21
N ALA A 129 -0.45 1.92 4.86
CA ALA A 129 0.52 1.04 4.21
C ALA A 129 -0.12 -0.12 3.43
N GLU A 130 -1.21 -0.68 3.95
CA GLU A 130 -1.91 -1.83 3.35
C GLU A 130 -2.69 -1.41 2.10
N GLU A 131 -3.26 -0.20 2.10
CA GLU A 131 -4.00 0.37 0.96
C GLU A 131 -3.09 0.97 -0.11
N TRP A 132 -1.81 1.17 0.21
CA TRP A 132 -0.83 1.82 -0.67
C TRP A 132 -0.57 1.06 -1.96
N ASP A 133 -0.43 -0.27 -1.89
CA ASP A 133 -0.12 -1.09 -3.07
C ASP A 133 -1.29 -1.11 -4.06
N GLU A 134 -2.52 -1.23 -3.55
CA GLU A 134 -3.73 -1.17 -4.38
C GLU A 134 -3.90 0.21 -5.01
N PHE A 135 -3.70 1.27 -4.22
CA PHE A 135 -3.72 2.65 -4.72
C PHE A 135 -2.69 2.87 -5.84
N LYS A 136 -1.45 2.41 -5.64
CA LYS A 136 -0.36 2.50 -6.61
C LYS A 136 -0.73 1.81 -7.91
N ALA A 137 -1.27 0.59 -7.82
CA ALA A 137 -1.70 -0.18 -9.00
C ALA A 137 -2.81 0.53 -9.77
N ASN A 138 -3.87 0.97 -9.08
CA ASN A 138 -5.01 1.65 -9.70
C ASN A 138 -4.60 2.98 -10.37
N THR A 139 -3.76 3.76 -9.70
CA THR A 139 -3.27 5.04 -10.23
C THR A 139 -2.37 4.84 -11.44
N LYS A 140 -1.47 3.84 -11.41
CA LYS A 140 -0.63 3.51 -12.58
C LYS A 140 -1.47 3.09 -13.78
N GLU A 141 -2.56 2.34 -13.56
CA GLU A 141 -3.50 1.99 -14.63
C GLU A 141 -4.18 3.23 -15.23
N LYS A 142 -4.66 4.16 -14.39
CA LYS A 142 -5.26 5.42 -14.86
C LYS A 142 -4.26 6.26 -15.66
N ILE A 143 -3.05 6.41 -15.16
CA ILE A 143 -1.97 7.12 -15.87
C ILE A 143 -1.68 6.46 -17.22
N ALA A 144 -1.67 5.12 -17.28
CA ALA A 144 -1.48 4.39 -18.53
C ALA A 144 -2.62 4.64 -19.54
N LYS A 145 -3.88 4.65 -19.07
CA LYS A 145 -5.05 4.99 -19.91
C LYS A 145 -4.96 6.41 -20.43
N VAL A 146 -4.71 7.39 -19.57
CA VAL A 146 -4.49 8.79 -19.97
C VAL A 146 -3.37 8.89 -21.00
N LYS A 147 -2.22 8.24 -20.77
CA LYS A 147 -1.12 8.23 -21.75
C LYS A 147 -1.51 7.61 -23.10
N ALA A 148 -2.38 6.60 -23.10
CA ALA A 148 -2.89 6.01 -24.34
C ALA A 148 -3.84 6.98 -25.06
N ASP A 149 -4.82 7.55 -24.34
CA ASP A 149 -5.82 8.47 -24.88
C ASP A 149 -5.21 9.80 -25.39
N LEU A 150 -4.03 10.15 -24.90
CA LEU A 150 -3.27 11.32 -25.36
C LEU A 150 -2.35 11.03 -26.57
N ASN A 151 -2.06 9.77 -26.86
CA ASN A 151 -1.21 9.37 -28.00
C ASN A 151 -2.02 9.09 -29.28
N ASP A 152 -3.33 8.90 -29.18
CA ASP A 152 -4.29 8.97 -30.31
C ASP A 152 -4.53 10.43 -30.77
#